data_AF-A0A554KSB5-F1
#
_entry.id   AF-A0A554KSB5-F1
#
_cell.length_a   1.000
_cell.length_b   1.000
_cell.length_c   1.000
_cell.angle_alpha   90.00
_cell.angle_beta   90.00
_cell.angle_gamma   90.00
#
_symmetry.space_group_name_H-M   'P 1'
#
loop_
_entity.id
_entity.type
_entity.pdbx_description
1 polymer ?
#
loop_
_entity_poly.entity_id
_entity_poly.type
_entity_poly.pdbx_seq_one_letter_code
_entity_poly.pdbx_strand_id
1 'polypeptide(L)' 'MKRFYISNRLFAEPSFVEGMARVLDIGGTLQRYNTEHDPDAIAIKNDWRAVGDDLKSSIGLYEQRVAKAI' A
#
# COMPACT_ATOMS: atom_id res chain seq x y z
N MET A 1 -8.67 2.24 -14.38
CA MET A 1 -8.60 1.01 -13.54
C MET A 1 -8.16 1.43 -12.15
N LYS A 2 -8.92 1.10 -11.10
CA LYS A 2 -8.43 1.25 -9.72
C LYS A 2 -7.26 0.28 -9.51
N ARG A 3 -6.10 0.80 -9.16
CA ARG A 3 -4.93 -0.01 -8.78
C ARG A 3 -5.16 -0.49 -7.36
N PHE A 4 -5.50 -1.77 -7.21
CA PHE A 4 -5.59 -2.41 -5.90
C PHE A 4 -4.20 -2.92 -5.52
N TYR A 5 -3.42 -2.07 -4.88
CA TYR A 5 -2.26 -2.49 -4.11
C TYR A 5 -2.75 -3.03 -2.76
N ILE A 6 -2.17 -4.12 -2.29
CA ILE A 6 -2.47 -4.64 -0.95
C ILE A 6 -1.57 -3.88 0.02
N SER A 7 -1.85 -2.60 0.26
CA SER A 7 -1.05 -1.80 1.19
C SER A 7 -1.32 -2.20 2.64
N ASN A 8 -2.59 -2.46 2.98
CA ASN A 8 -3.01 -2.46 4.39
C ASN A 8 -3.12 -3.86 5.04
N ARG A 9 -2.64 -4.92 4.38
CA ARG A 9 -2.67 -6.27 4.97
C ARG A 9 -1.41 -6.64 5.73
N LEU A 10 -0.30 -5.91 5.55
CA LEU A 10 0.97 -6.26 6.16
C LEU A 10 1.31 -5.43 7.40
N PHE A 11 0.51 -4.41 7.71
CA PHE A 11 0.64 -3.60 8.92
C PHE A 11 -0.74 -3.25 9.48
N ALA A 12 -0.79 -3.00 10.78
CA ALA A 12 -2.01 -2.52 11.43
C ALA A 12 -2.28 -1.08 10.99
N GLU A 13 -3.48 -0.79 10.48
CA GLU A 13 -3.91 0.58 10.19
C GLU A 13 -4.30 1.28 11.49
N PRO A 14 -3.55 2.30 11.94
CA PRO A 14 -3.89 3.00 13.15
C PRO A 14 -5.20 3.80 12.98
N SER A 15 -6.06 3.76 13.99
CA SER A 15 -7.26 4.60 14.04
C SER A 15 -7.31 5.49 15.27
N PHE A 16 -8.10 6.56 15.19
CA PHE A 16 -8.26 7.50 16.31
C PHE A 16 -8.86 6.82 17.56
N VAL A 17 -9.90 6.01 17.38
CA VAL A 17 -10.57 5.29 18.48
C VAL A 17 -9.63 4.27 19.13
N GLU A 18 -8.86 3.55 18.32
CA GLU A 18 -7.82 2.64 18.80
C GLU A 18 -6.75 3.41 19.60
N GLY A 19 -6.30 4.57 19.11
CA GLY A 19 -5.37 5.44 19.83
C GLY A 19 -5.90 5.88 21.19
N MET A 20 -7.18 6.23 21.30
CA MET A 20 -7.81 6.54 22.59
C MET A 20 -7.84 5.32 23.51
N ALA A 21 -8.20 4.15 22.99
CA ALA A 21 -8.26 2.91 23.77
C ALA A 21 -6.89 2.46 24.29
N ARG A 22 -5.80 2.77 23.57
CA ARG A 22 -4.42 2.46 23.99
C ARG A 22 -4.02 3.12 25.32
N VAL A 23 -4.64 4.23 25.72
CA VAL A 23 -4.37 4.89 27.02
C VAL A 23 -4.74 3.99 28.20
N LEU A 24 -5.74 3.12 28.03
CA LEU A 24 -6.20 2.18 29.05
C LEU A 24 -5.62 0.77 28.85
N ASP A 25 -5.00 0.49 27.70
CA ASP A 25 -4.43 -0.81 27.35
C ASP A 25 -3.00 -0.99 27.87
N ILE A 26 -2.82 -0.87 29.19
CA ILE A 26 -1.52 -1.09 29.85
C ILE A 26 -1.02 -2.52 29.61
N GLY A 27 -1.93 -3.47 29.38
CA GLY A 27 -1.64 -4.87 29.10
C GLY A 27 -1.27 -5.19 27.64
N GLY A 28 -1.32 -4.22 26.72
CA GLY A 28 -0.97 -4.41 25.30
C GLY A 28 -1.89 -5.38 24.54
N THR A 29 -3.13 -5.56 25.00
CA THR A 29 -4.11 -6.50 24.45
C THR A 29 -4.68 -6.07 23.10
N LEU A 30 -4.59 -4.77 22.78
CA LEU A 30 -5.01 -4.22 21.49
C LEU A 30 -3.95 -4.39 20.40
N GLN A 31 -2.70 -4.74 20.76
CA GLN A 31 -1.63 -4.92 19.79
C GLN A 31 -1.79 -6.26 19.06
N ARG A 32 -2.21 -6.20 17.78
CA ARG A 32 -2.26 -7.36 16.88
C ARG A 32 -1.48 -7.07 15.61
N TYR A 33 -0.52 -7.94 15.31
CA TYR A 33 0.17 -7.92 14.03
C TYR A 33 -0.57 -8.79 13.02
N ASN A 34 -0.65 -8.34 11.78
CA ASN A 34 -1.18 -9.17 10.71
C ASN A 34 -0.19 -10.31 10.44
N THR A 35 -0.68 -11.55 10.52
CA THR A 35 0.07 -12.74 10.17
C THR A 35 -0.43 -13.24 8.82
N GLU A 36 0.28 -12.93 7.75
CA GLU A 36 0.05 -13.53 6.43
C GLU A 36 1.14 -14.57 6.14
N HIS A 37 0.85 -15.49 5.23
CA HIS A 37 1.85 -16.43 4.71
C HIS A 37 2.76 -15.68 3.74
N ASP A 38 4.07 -15.65 4.02
CA ASP A 38 5.09 -14.98 3.20
C ASP A 38 4.85 -13.46 3.00
N PRO A 39 4.83 -12.67 4.10
CA PRO A 39 4.55 -11.24 4.05
C PRO A 39 5.57 -10.46 3.19
N ASP A 40 6.82 -10.90 3.16
CA ASP A 40 7.91 -10.25 2.42
C ASP A 40 7.72 -10.42 0.91
N ALA A 41 7.35 -11.62 0.43
CA ALA A 41 7.05 -11.82 -0.98
C ALA A 41 5.85 -11.01 -1.46
N ILE A 42 4.83 -10.85 -0.62
CA ILE A 42 3.66 -10.02 -0.92
C ILE A 42 4.07 -8.55 -1.01
N ALA A 43 4.90 -8.05 -0.08
CA ALA A 43 5.42 -6.69 -0.10
C ALA A 43 6.21 -6.41 -1.38
N ILE A 44 7.22 -7.23 -1.68
CA ILE A 44 8.09 -7.10 -2.87
C ILE A 44 7.26 -7.12 -4.16
N LYS A 45 6.27 -8.02 -4.25
CA LYS A 45 5.37 -8.10 -5.41
C LYS A 45 4.57 -6.81 -5.59
N ASN A 46 4.07 -6.21 -4.50
CA ASN A 46 3.32 -4.97 -4.56
C ASN A 46 4.21 -3.79 -4.97
N ASP A 47 5.43 -3.72 -4.47
CA ASP A 47 6.40 -2.67 -4.83
C ASP A 47 6.74 -2.71 -6.33
N TRP A 48 7.05 -3.90 -6.84
CA TRP A 48 7.31 -4.08 -8.28
C TRP A 48 6.09 -3.74 -9.14
N ARG A 49 4.90 -4.15 -8.69
CA ARG A 49 3.66 -3.78 -9.38
C ARG A 49 3.52 -2.28 -9.43
N ALA A 50 3.73 -1.58 -8.31
CA ALA A 50 3.58 -0.12 -8.22
C ALA A 50 4.51 0.63 -9.16
N VAL A 51 5.79 0.25 -9.17
CA VAL A 51 6.79 0.81 -10.08
C VAL A 51 6.41 0.57 -11.54
N GLY A 52 6.06 -0.67 -11.91
CA GLY A 52 5.72 -1.01 -13.30
C GLY A 52 4.47 -0.27 -13.78
N ASP A 53 3.51 -0.11 -12.88
CA ASP A 53 2.31 0.67 -13.12
C ASP A 53 2.68 2.15 -13.41
N ASP A 54 3.49 2.79 -12.58
CA ASP A 54 3.89 4.19 -12.77
C ASP A 54 4.71 4.41 -14.05
N LEU A 55 5.58 3.46 -14.39
CA LEU A 55 6.31 3.45 -15.66
C LEU A 55 5.35 3.43 -16.85
N LYS A 56 4.39 2.49 -16.86
CA LYS A 56 3.39 2.37 -17.93
C LYS A 56 2.59 3.67 -18.11
N SER A 57 2.16 4.27 -17.00
CA SER A 57 1.43 5.54 -17.03
C SER A 57 2.29 6.67 -17.61
N SER A 58 3.54 6.78 -17.17
CA SER A 58 4.47 7.82 -17.61
C SER A 58 4.80 7.71 -19.09
N ILE A 59 5.02 6.49 -19.59
CA ILE A 59 5.25 6.23 -21.02
C ILE A 59 4.03 6.68 -21.83
N GLY A 60 2.82 6.25 -21.46
CA GLY A 60 1.61 6.65 -22.18
C GLY A 60 1.36 8.17 -22.17
N LEU A 61 1.68 8.85 -21.07
CA LEU A 61 1.62 10.32 -21.00
C LEU A 61 2.64 10.99 -21.93
N TYR A 62 3.86 10.43 -22.01
CA TYR A 62 4.89 10.93 -22.92
C TYR A 62 4.47 10.76 -24.39
N GLU A 63 4.00 9.58 -24.77
CA GLU A 63 3.50 9.29 -26.13
C GLU A 63 2.38 10.26 -26.54
N GLN A 64 1.42 10.52 -25.66
CA GLN A 64 0.35 11.49 -25.91
C GLN A 64 0.86 12.93 -26.07
N ARG A 65 1.90 13.31 -25.30
CA ARG A 65 2.51 14.64 -25.42
C ARG A 65 3.22 14.80 -26.77
N VAL A 66 3.99 13.79 -27.19
CA VAL A 66 4.66 13.78 -28.48
C VAL A 66 3.65 13.84 -29.63
N ALA A 67 2.60 13.01 -29.59
CA ALA A 67 1.57 12.98 -30.62
C ALA A 67 0.78 14.29 -30.76
N LYS A 68 0.66 15.09 -29.69
CA LYS A 68 0.02 16.41 -29.71
C LYS A 68 0.95 17.54 -30.19
N ALA A 69 2.26 17.32 -30.18
CA ALA A 69 3.26 18.33 -30.56
C ALA A 69 3.61 18.27 -32.06
N ILE A 70 3.10 17.27 -32.78
CA ILE A 70 3.21 17.06 -34.23
C ILE A 70 1.87 17.45 -34.85
#